data_AF-A0A3E4P6S4-F1
#
_entry.id   AF-A0A3E4P6S4-F1
#
_cell.length_a   1.000
_cell.length_b   1.000
_cell.length_c   1.000
_cell.angle_alpha   90.00
_cell.angle_beta   90.00
_cell.angle_gamma   90.00
#
_symmetry.space_group_name_H-M   'P 1'
#
loop_
_entity.id
_entity.type
_entity.pdbx_description
1 polymer ?
#
loop_
_entity_poly.entity_id
_entity_poly.type
_entity_poly.pdbx_seq_one_letter_code
_entity_poly.pdbx_strand_id
1 'polypeptide(L)'
;LATLTTDENGNTDVVEVKAGTVYIKELSAPAGYKVDTNIYSLKVEAGKTAILKVSDTPKVTDTLIELFKIDMETQKDNPQGNASLAGAEFTWKYYAGFYNKDNLPAEATRTWVTKTIAETDSDGTTHYIAKLADAYKVSGDSFYMQDGKAVLPLGTLTVEETKAPNGYLLDGAYMQAGDKSEQIKGLYVTQITEDGDLAVLTGSNQFSVSDKVIRGGVKIQKRDLETGDTKPQGSATLKDTAFDIISLNDNAVLVEGKLYKKNEVVKTIHTDIEGVASTSSDLLPYGKFRIVESEAPDGYLTDGAKPIDFT
;
A
#
# COMPACT_ATOMS: atom_id res chain seq x y z
N LEU A 1 -47.08 11.53 29.42
CA LEU A 1 -45.78 11.17 28.81
C LEU A 1 -45.07 10.29 29.82
N ALA A 2 -44.54 9.14 29.40
CA ALA A 2 -43.71 8.29 30.24
C ALA A 2 -42.41 8.04 29.48
N THR A 3 -41.29 7.99 30.20
CA THR A 3 -39.97 7.74 29.64
C THR A 3 -39.53 6.35 30.07
N LEU A 4 -39.01 5.57 29.12
CA LEU A 4 -38.41 4.27 29.35
C LEU A 4 -36.93 4.37 29.00
N THR A 5 -36.09 3.70 29.78
CA THR A 5 -34.64 3.61 29.54
C THR A 5 -34.28 2.13 29.46
N THR A 6 -33.48 1.75 28.47
CA THR A 6 -32.98 0.38 28.32
C THR A 6 -31.88 0.07 29.33
N ASP A 7 -31.87 -1.15 29.85
CA ASP A 7 -30.79 -1.71 30.65
C ASP A 7 -29.64 -2.26 29.78
N GLU A 8 -28.62 -2.84 30.43
CA GLU A 8 -27.45 -3.44 29.77
C GLU A 8 -27.81 -4.60 28.81
N ASN A 9 -29.00 -5.18 28.96
CA ASN A 9 -29.51 -6.26 28.11
C ASN A 9 -30.45 -5.74 27.01
N GLY A 10 -30.67 -4.42 26.92
CA GLY A 10 -31.58 -3.80 25.96
C GLY A 10 -33.06 -3.89 26.35
N ASN A 11 -33.39 -4.25 27.60
CA ASN A 11 -34.77 -4.30 28.07
C ASN A 11 -35.17 -3.00 28.78
N THR A 12 -36.45 -2.64 28.73
CA THR A 12 -37.00 -1.54 29.52
C THR A 12 -37.88 -2.07 30.65
N ASP A 13 -38.11 -1.23 31.65
CA ASP A 13 -39.23 -1.42 32.57
C ASP A 13 -40.59 -1.37 31.85
N VAL A 14 -41.66 -1.75 32.56
CA VAL A 14 -43.04 -1.69 32.07
C VAL A 14 -43.71 -0.41 32.54
N VAL A 15 -44.45 0.25 31.65
CA VAL A 15 -45.29 1.40 31.97
C VAL A 15 -46.77 1.03 31.80
N GLU A 16 -47.58 1.35 32.80
CA GLU A 16 -49.03 1.18 32.70
C GLU A 16 -49.64 2.27 31.82
N VAL A 17 -50.43 1.85 30.83
CA VAL A 17 -51.15 2.75 29.91
C VAL A 17 -52.59 2.29 29.76
N LYS A 18 -53.49 3.22 29.43
CA LYS A 18 -54.86 2.87 29.06
C LYS A 18 -54.84 2.04 27.77
N ALA A 19 -55.69 1.01 27.72
CA ALA A 19 -55.90 0.24 26.50
C ALA A 19 -56.27 1.15 25.32
N GLY A 20 -55.67 0.91 24.16
CA GLY A 20 -55.72 1.80 23.00
C GLY A 20 -54.42 1.77 22.20
N THR A 21 -54.28 2.69 21.24
CA THR A 21 -53.03 2.86 20.48
C THR A 21 -52.17 3.89 21.18
N VAL A 22 -50.92 3.52 21.48
CA VAL A 22 -49.89 4.43 21.97
C VAL A 22 -48.83 4.65 20.90
N TYR A 23 -48.10 5.77 21.01
CA TYR A 23 -47.03 6.13 20.10
C TYR A 23 -45.72 6.21 20.86
N ILE A 24 -44.70 5.54 20.34
CA ILE A 24 -43.36 5.45 20.93
C ILE A 24 -42.40 6.12 19.96
N LYS A 25 -41.53 6.98 20.49
CA LYS A 25 -40.42 7.60 19.76
C LYS A 25 -39.16 7.49 20.59
N GLU A 26 -38.02 7.30 19.95
CA GLU A 26 -36.74 7.38 20.65
C GLU A 26 -36.45 8.85 21.02
N LEU A 27 -35.89 9.06 22.21
CA LEU A 27 -35.51 10.39 22.70
C LEU A 27 -34.00 10.61 22.63
N SER A 28 -33.22 9.54 22.78
CA SER A 28 -31.76 9.54 22.77
C SER A 28 -31.27 8.14 22.45
N ALA A 29 -30.31 8.03 21.54
CA ALA A 29 -29.69 6.77 21.17
C ALA A 29 -28.59 6.37 22.16
N PRO A 30 -28.28 5.06 22.26
CA PRO A 30 -27.06 4.58 22.88
C PRO A 30 -25.81 5.18 22.22
N ALA A 31 -24.72 5.26 22.98
CA ALA A 31 -23.45 5.77 22.46
C ALA A 31 -23.02 4.99 21.20
N GLY A 32 -22.66 5.73 20.15
CA GLY A 32 -22.28 5.17 18.85
C GLY A 32 -23.42 4.73 17.94
N TYR A 33 -24.68 5.02 18.27
CA TYR A 33 -25.86 4.75 17.43
C TYR A 33 -26.56 6.04 17.00
N LYS A 34 -27.17 6.01 15.82
CA LYS A 34 -28.01 7.11 15.31
C LYS A 34 -29.36 7.06 16.00
N VAL A 35 -29.88 8.23 16.39
CA VAL A 35 -31.25 8.35 16.92
C VAL A 35 -32.25 7.96 15.83
N ASP A 36 -33.11 7.00 16.15
CA ASP A 36 -34.22 6.62 15.32
C ASP A 36 -35.34 7.68 15.41
N THR A 37 -35.56 8.38 14.30
CA THR A 37 -36.58 9.44 14.21
C THR A 37 -37.98 8.91 13.89
N ASN A 38 -38.13 7.59 13.68
CA ASN A 38 -39.43 6.99 13.41
C ASN A 38 -40.34 7.01 14.66
N ILE A 39 -41.64 7.22 14.41
CA ILE A 39 -42.68 7.08 15.44
C ILE A 39 -43.38 5.75 15.25
N TYR A 40 -43.26 4.86 16.24
CA TYR A 40 -43.89 3.56 16.24
C TYR A 40 -45.27 3.62 16.88
N SER A 41 -46.26 3.00 16.26
CA SER A 41 -47.58 2.79 16.88
C SER A 41 -47.64 1.39 17.50
N LEU A 42 -48.13 1.29 18.73
CA LEU A 42 -48.31 0.03 19.45
C LEU A 42 -49.74 -0.07 19.97
N LYS A 43 -50.43 -1.16 19.63
CA LYS A 43 -51.79 -1.44 20.13
C LYS A 43 -51.70 -2.17 21.47
N VAL A 44 -52.32 -1.60 22.50
CA VAL A 44 -52.36 -2.15 23.87
C VAL A 44 -53.77 -2.62 24.20
N GLU A 45 -53.88 -3.85 24.69
CA GLU A 45 -55.14 -4.47 25.11
C GLU A 45 -55.22 -4.54 26.64
N ALA A 46 -56.43 -4.43 27.18
CA ALA A 46 -56.64 -4.51 28.63
C ALA A 46 -56.16 -5.87 29.19
N GLY A 47 -55.37 -5.82 30.28
CA GLY A 47 -54.84 -7.02 30.94
C GLY A 47 -53.72 -7.74 30.20
N LYS A 48 -53.13 -7.15 29.15
CA LYS A 48 -52.00 -7.71 28.40
C LYS A 48 -50.83 -6.74 28.32
N THR A 49 -49.61 -7.27 28.27
CA THR A 49 -48.39 -6.50 27.98
C THR A 49 -48.11 -6.56 26.47
N ALA A 50 -48.19 -5.41 25.80
CA ALA A 50 -47.76 -5.30 24.41
C ALA A 50 -46.23 -5.14 24.37
N ILE A 51 -45.57 -5.81 23.42
CA ILE A 51 -44.11 -5.74 23.24
C ILE A 51 -43.84 -5.11 21.88
N LEU A 52 -43.04 -4.05 21.88
CA LEU A 52 -42.47 -3.45 20.68
C LEU A 52 -40.99 -3.81 20.64
N LYS A 53 -40.50 -4.27 19.48
CA LYS A 53 -39.07 -4.46 19.23
C LYS A 53 -38.60 -3.34 18.31
N VAL A 54 -37.58 -2.61 18.74
CA VAL A 54 -36.91 -1.56 17.99
C VAL A 54 -35.42 -1.90 17.84
N SER A 55 -34.74 -1.26 16.92
CA SER A 55 -33.33 -1.50 16.64
C SER A 55 -32.67 -0.23 16.15
N ASP A 56 -31.47 0.03 16.65
CA ASP A 56 -30.72 1.21 16.26
C ASP A 56 -29.71 0.91 15.15
N THR A 57 -29.37 1.95 14.41
CA THR A 57 -28.36 1.88 13.37
C THR A 57 -27.03 2.44 13.90
N PRO A 58 -25.94 1.67 13.92
CA PRO A 58 -24.63 2.18 14.33
C PRO A 58 -24.19 3.37 13.49
N LYS A 59 -23.50 4.32 14.12
CA LYS A 59 -22.74 5.37 13.42
C LYS A 59 -21.54 4.71 12.75
N VAL A 60 -21.45 4.88 11.44
CA VAL A 60 -20.37 4.33 10.60
C VAL A 60 -19.93 5.37 9.59
N THR A 61 -18.69 5.24 9.12
CA THR A 61 -18.14 6.03 8.03
C THR A 61 -17.92 5.14 6.82
N ASP A 62 -18.27 5.63 5.64
CA ASP A 62 -17.87 5.07 4.34
C ASP A 62 -16.65 5.77 3.75
N THR A 63 -16.10 6.78 4.46
CA THR A 63 -14.81 7.39 4.14
C THR A 63 -13.70 6.46 4.60
N LEU A 64 -13.26 5.58 3.69
CA LEU A 64 -12.19 4.63 3.94
C LEU A 64 -10.84 5.18 3.50
N ILE A 65 -9.76 4.61 4.06
CA ILE A 65 -8.40 4.93 3.65
C ILE A 65 -8.10 4.28 2.29
N GLU A 66 -7.49 5.06 1.41
CA GLU A 66 -6.95 4.65 0.13
C GLU A 66 -5.43 4.83 0.12
N LEU A 67 -4.72 3.77 -0.26
CA LEU A 67 -3.26 3.74 -0.33
C LEU A 67 -2.83 3.68 -1.79
N PHE A 68 -1.96 4.59 -2.21
CA PHE A 68 -1.37 4.66 -3.54
C PHE A 68 0.10 4.25 -3.47
N LYS A 69 0.45 3.10 -4.02
CA LYS A 69 1.84 2.62 -4.06
C LYS A 69 2.63 3.38 -5.11
N ILE A 70 3.77 3.93 -4.70
CA ILE A 70 4.67 4.67 -5.57
C ILE A 70 6.12 4.20 -5.40
N ASP A 71 6.93 4.49 -6.41
CA ASP A 71 8.38 4.34 -6.38
C ASP A 71 9.01 5.51 -5.60
N MET A 72 9.80 5.20 -4.57
CA MET A 72 10.36 6.21 -3.66
C MET A 72 11.40 7.12 -4.32
N GLU A 73 12.10 6.68 -5.35
CA GLU A 73 13.19 7.49 -5.91
C GLU A 73 12.68 8.47 -6.95
N THR A 74 11.71 8.04 -7.75
CA THR A 74 11.06 8.86 -8.77
C THR A 74 9.86 9.64 -8.23
N GLN A 75 9.32 9.24 -7.06
CA GLN A 75 8.10 9.78 -6.45
C GLN A 75 6.89 9.70 -7.39
N LYS A 76 6.78 8.58 -8.13
CA LYS A 76 5.75 8.34 -9.14
C LYS A 76 5.14 6.96 -9.01
N ASP A 77 3.95 6.80 -9.57
CA ASP A 77 3.18 5.58 -9.68
C ASP A 77 3.64 4.62 -10.79
N ASN A 78 4.77 4.92 -11.44
CA ASN A 78 5.41 4.02 -12.38
C ASN A 78 6.51 3.20 -11.68
N PRO A 79 6.48 1.86 -11.76
CA PRO A 79 7.59 1.05 -11.28
C PRO A 79 8.86 1.32 -12.09
N GLN A 80 10.02 1.09 -11.48
CA GLN A 80 11.29 1.12 -12.19
C GLN A 80 11.64 -0.25 -12.78
N GLY A 81 12.22 -0.25 -13.98
CA GLY A 81 12.75 -1.47 -14.60
C GLY A 81 11.69 -2.57 -14.78
N ASN A 82 11.99 -3.76 -14.28
CA ASN A 82 11.05 -4.90 -14.27
C ASN A 82 10.36 -5.09 -12.90
N ALA A 83 10.45 -4.10 -12.01
CA ALA A 83 9.74 -4.13 -10.74
C ALA A 83 8.22 -3.94 -10.97
N SER A 84 7.44 -4.16 -9.90
CA SER A 84 5.99 -3.95 -9.89
C SER A 84 5.62 -3.16 -8.65
N LEU A 85 4.63 -2.27 -8.76
CA LEU A 85 3.98 -1.63 -7.60
C LEU A 85 2.69 -2.35 -7.20
N ALA A 86 2.25 -3.35 -7.98
CA ALA A 86 1.18 -4.28 -7.60
C ALA A 86 1.72 -5.40 -6.68
N GLY A 87 0.86 -5.89 -5.79
CA GLY A 87 1.14 -7.02 -4.91
C GLY A 87 1.81 -6.66 -3.58
N ALA A 88 1.95 -5.37 -3.27
CA ALA A 88 2.35 -4.92 -1.94
C ALA A 88 1.23 -5.24 -0.96
N GLU A 89 1.52 -5.87 0.19
CA GLU A 89 0.51 -6.27 1.17
C GLU A 89 0.50 -5.34 2.39
N PHE A 90 -0.71 -4.97 2.80
CA PHE A 90 -0.98 -4.10 3.93
C PHE A 90 -1.81 -4.85 4.96
N THR A 91 -1.37 -4.82 6.21
CA THR A 91 -2.12 -5.36 7.34
C THR A 91 -2.90 -4.24 8.01
N TRP A 92 -4.21 -4.43 8.08
CA TRP A 92 -5.15 -3.52 8.72
C TRP A 92 -5.66 -4.16 10.00
N LYS A 93 -5.73 -3.39 11.08
CA LYS A 93 -6.34 -3.83 12.33
C LYS A 93 -7.36 -2.81 12.80
N TYR A 94 -8.54 -3.29 13.13
CA TYR A 94 -9.59 -2.48 13.74
C TYR A 94 -9.78 -2.87 15.20
N TYR A 95 -9.96 -1.88 16.05
CA TYR A 95 -10.17 -2.03 17.48
C TYR A 95 -11.47 -1.32 17.87
N ALA A 96 -12.38 -2.05 18.52
CA ALA A 96 -13.59 -1.50 19.14
C ALA A 96 -13.21 -0.72 20.41
N GLY A 97 -12.74 0.51 20.21
CA GLY A 97 -12.30 1.43 21.25
C GLY A 97 -11.37 2.51 20.67
N PHE A 98 -11.07 3.52 21.48
CA PHE A 98 -10.24 4.66 21.09
C PHE A 98 -8.85 4.52 21.69
N TYR A 99 -7.86 4.23 20.84
CA TYR A 99 -6.49 3.93 21.20
C TYR A 99 -5.53 4.80 20.40
N ASN A 100 -4.32 4.96 20.93
CA ASN A 100 -3.18 5.57 20.27
C ASN A 100 -2.04 4.54 20.20
N LYS A 101 -0.91 4.93 19.60
CA LYS A 101 0.22 4.01 19.38
C LYS A 101 0.78 3.39 20.67
N ASP A 102 0.62 4.06 21.81
CA ASP A 102 1.20 3.64 23.09
C ASP A 102 0.29 2.68 23.88
N ASN A 103 -1.00 2.62 23.56
CA ASN A 103 -2.00 1.83 24.30
C ASN A 103 -2.84 0.89 23.44
N LEU A 104 -2.38 0.59 22.21
CA LEU A 104 -3.03 -0.38 21.34
C LEU A 104 -3.12 -1.76 22.00
N PRO A 105 -4.32 -2.37 22.07
CA PRO A 105 -4.46 -3.75 22.52
C PRO A 105 -3.66 -4.72 21.64
N ALA A 106 -3.18 -5.82 22.24
CA ALA A 106 -2.47 -6.87 21.50
C ALA A 106 -3.38 -7.53 20.44
N GLU A 107 -4.61 -7.83 20.83
CA GLU A 107 -5.61 -8.45 19.97
C GLU A 107 -6.51 -7.39 19.33
N ALA A 108 -6.62 -7.45 18.01
CA ALA A 108 -7.54 -6.61 17.26
C ALA A 108 -8.95 -7.20 17.25
N THR A 109 -9.95 -6.34 17.14
CA THR A 109 -11.35 -6.77 16.95
C THR A 109 -11.57 -7.37 15.57
N ARG A 110 -10.94 -6.81 14.54
CA ARG A 110 -10.86 -7.38 13.19
C ARG A 110 -9.50 -7.14 12.58
N THR A 111 -9.05 -8.06 11.74
CA THR A 111 -7.82 -7.97 10.98
C THR A 111 -8.09 -8.25 9.51
N TRP A 112 -7.48 -7.46 8.63
CA TRP A 112 -7.53 -7.68 7.19
C TRP A 112 -6.14 -7.57 6.59
N VAL A 113 -5.90 -8.34 5.52
CA VAL A 113 -4.75 -8.12 4.65
C VAL A 113 -5.29 -7.73 3.28
N THR A 114 -4.82 -6.62 2.74
CA THR A 114 -5.11 -6.19 1.37
C THR A 114 -3.84 -6.14 0.56
N LYS A 115 -3.94 -6.20 -0.76
CA LYS A 115 -2.82 -5.98 -1.67
C LYS A 115 -3.07 -4.85 -2.64
N THR A 116 -2.01 -4.23 -3.12
CA THR A 116 -2.11 -3.27 -4.23
C THR A 116 -2.45 -3.99 -5.51
N ILE A 117 -3.39 -3.42 -6.27
CA ILE A 117 -3.73 -3.85 -7.63
C ILE A 117 -3.60 -2.66 -8.57
N ALA A 118 -3.38 -2.93 -9.85
CA ALA A 118 -3.37 -1.89 -10.87
C ALA A 118 -4.81 -1.49 -11.21
N GLU A 119 -5.08 -0.19 -11.22
CA GLU A 119 -6.31 0.43 -11.70
C GLU A 119 -5.96 1.48 -12.73
N THR A 120 -6.64 1.43 -13.88
CA THR A 120 -6.39 2.36 -14.98
C THR A 120 -7.56 3.32 -15.08
N ASP A 121 -7.27 4.61 -14.94
CA ASP A 121 -8.23 5.69 -15.08
C ASP A 121 -8.66 5.86 -16.54
N SER A 122 -9.73 6.62 -16.76
CA SER A 122 -10.28 6.86 -18.09
C SER A 122 -9.32 7.57 -19.06
N ASP A 123 -8.29 8.23 -18.56
CA ASP A 123 -7.24 8.89 -19.35
C ASP A 123 -6.05 7.96 -19.70
N GLY A 124 -6.07 6.72 -19.22
CA GLY A 124 -5.01 5.72 -19.42
C GLY A 124 -3.92 5.73 -18.35
N THR A 125 -3.98 6.63 -17.36
CA THR A 125 -3.06 6.63 -16.21
C THR A 125 -3.34 5.41 -15.34
N THR A 126 -2.29 4.68 -14.96
CA THR A 126 -2.42 3.49 -14.10
C THR A 126 -1.91 3.80 -12.71
N HIS A 127 -2.76 3.59 -11.71
CA HIS A 127 -2.44 3.69 -10.30
C HIS A 127 -2.37 2.31 -9.67
N TYR A 128 -1.55 2.17 -8.63
CA TYR A 128 -1.44 0.93 -7.86
C TYR A 128 -2.02 1.14 -6.48
N ILE A 129 -3.24 0.68 -6.25
CA ILE A 129 -3.99 1.07 -5.05
C ILE A 129 -4.42 -0.10 -4.19
N ALA A 130 -4.56 0.15 -2.88
CA ALA A 130 -5.14 -0.77 -1.92
C ALA A 130 -6.17 -0.06 -1.03
N LYS A 131 -7.31 -0.71 -0.79
CA LYS A 131 -8.43 -0.23 0.04
C LYS A 131 -9.05 -1.39 0.83
N LEU A 132 -9.83 -1.08 1.86
CA LEU A 132 -10.68 -2.05 2.56
C LEU A 132 -11.93 -2.43 1.72
N ALA A 133 -11.70 -3.18 0.64
CA ALA A 133 -12.75 -3.76 -0.20
C ALA A 133 -12.35 -5.13 -0.76
N ASP A 134 -13.33 -5.94 -1.16
CA ASP A 134 -13.10 -7.34 -1.56
C ASP A 134 -12.12 -7.50 -2.72
N ALA A 135 -12.10 -6.55 -3.67
CA ALA A 135 -11.18 -6.57 -4.81
C ALA A 135 -9.69 -6.59 -4.41
N TYR A 136 -9.35 -5.96 -3.28
CA TYR A 136 -7.98 -5.86 -2.77
C TYR A 136 -7.69 -6.90 -1.69
N LYS A 137 -8.72 -7.54 -1.13
CA LYS A 137 -8.59 -8.41 0.04
C LYS A 137 -7.82 -9.68 -0.30
N VAL A 138 -6.78 -9.96 0.48
CA VAL A 138 -5.99 -11.19 0.44
C VAL A 138 -6.52 -12.18 1.49
N SER A 139 -6.74 -11.72 2.71
CA SER A 139 -7.20 -12.55 3.84
C SER A 139 -7.81 -11.70 4.96
N GLY A 140 -8.30 -12.37 6.01
CA GLY A 140 -8.84 -11.74 7.22
C GLY A 140 -10.37 -11.76 7.31
N ASP A 141 -10.90 -11.04 8.29
CA ASP A 141 -12.31 -11.05 8.67
C ASP A 141 -13.24 -10.49 7.59
N SER A 142 -14.54 -10.79 7.66
CA SER A 142 -15.52 -10.05 6.84
C SER A 142 -15.48 -8.55 7.15
N PHE A 143 -15.71 -7.70 6.16
CA PHE A 143 -15.83 -6.26 6.38
C PHE A 143 -17.10 -5.94 7.16
N TYR A 144 -17.11 -4.80 7.87
CA TYR A 144 -18.36 -4.23 8.34
C TYR A 144 -19.12 -3.72 7.13
N MET A 145 -20.42 -4.05 7.06
CA MET A 145 -21.26 -3.70 5.92
C MET A 145 -22.48 -2.91 6.40
N GLN A 146 -22.81 -1.82 5.69
CA GLN A 146 -24.08 -1.11 5.83
C GLN A 146 -24.56 -0.73 4.43
N ASP A 147 -25.83 -1.01 4.14
CA ASP A 147 -26.45 -0.75 2.82
C ASP A 147 -25.65 -1.31 1.63
N GLY A 148 -25.04 -2.49 1.81
CA GLY A 148 -24.24 -3.16 0.78
C GLY A 148 -22.86 -2.57 0.54
N LYS A 149 -22.43 -1.57 1.32
CA LYS A 149 -21.09 -0.96 1.25
C LYS A 149 -20.24 -1.34 2.46
N ALA A 150 -18.94 -1.49 2.23
CA ALA A 150 -17.97 -1.60 3.32
C ALA A 150 -17.89 -0.27 4.07
N VAL A 151 -17.94 -0.34 5.40
CA VAL A 151 -17.94 0.83 6.29
C VAL A 151 -17.03 0.56 7.50
N LEU A 152 -16.77 1.56 8.31
CA LEU A 152 -16.09 1.42 9.60
C LEU A 152 -16.93 2.04 10.72
N PRO A 153 -17.17 1.32 11.83
CA PRO A 153 -17.78 1.89 13.03
C PRO A 153 -16.80 2.77 13.82
N LEU A 154 -17.31 3.40 14.87
CA LEU A 154 -16.49 4.16 15.82
C LEU A 154 -15.44 3.28 16.50
N GLY A 155 -14.18 3.68 16.43
CA GLY A 155 -13.07 2.92 16.98
C GLY A 155 -11.72 3.39 16.48
N THR A 156 -10.72 2.51 16.54
CA THR A 156 -9.35 2.78 16.08
C THR A 156 -9.01 1.87 14.92
N LEU A 157 -8.41 2.43 13.88
CA LEU A 157 -7.88 1.70 12.73
C LEU A 157 -6.36 1.88 12.67
N THR A 158 -5.66 0.80 12.39
CA THR A 158 -4.24 0.84 12.07
C THR A 158 -3.97 0.23 10.71
N VAL A 159 -2.92 0.71 10.05
CA VAL A 159 -2.41 0.13 8.80
C VAL A 159 -0.89 0.16 8.77
N GLU A 160 -0.31 -0.91 8.24
CA GLU A 160 1.12 -1.08 8.06
C GLU A 160 1.36 -1.88 6.78
N GLU A 161 2.34 -1.47 5.98
CA GLU A 161 2.86 -2.31 4.90
C GLU A 161 3.67 -3.45 5.50
N THR A 162 3.27 -4.69 5.21
CA THR A 162 3.91 -5.88 5.79
C THR A 162 4.66 -6.71 4.75
N LYS A 163 4.51 -6.38 3.47
CA LYS A 163 5.25 -6.98 2.36
C LYS A 163 5.34 -6.03 1.18
N ALA A 164 6.57 -5.65 0.83
CA ALA A 164 6.85 -4.88 -0.37
C ALA A 164 6.50 -5.67 -1.65
N PRO A 165 6.17 -4.99 -2.75
CA PRO A 165 5.91 -5.63 -4.03
C PRO A 165 7.23 -6.09 -4.70
N ASN A 166 7.11 -6.89 -5.76
CA ASN A 166 8.28 -7.47 -6.43
C ASN A 166 9.22 -6.39 -6.98
N GLY A 167 10.52 -6.51 -6.67
CA GLY A 167 11.55 -5.56 -7.09
C GLY A 167 11.72 -4.35 -6.15
N TYR A 168 11.01 -4.32 -5.02
CA TYR A 168 11.08 -3.25 -4.01
C TYR A 168 11.47 -3.80 -2.63
N LEU A 169 12.03 -2.92 -1.79
CA LEU A 169 12.41 -3.18 -0.42
C LEU A 169 11.35 -2.65 0.54
N LEU A 170 10.93 -3.49 1.48
CA LEU A 170 10.09 -3.08 2.61
C LEU A 170 10.86 -2.19 3.58
N ASP A 171 12.17 -2.43 3.74
CA ASP A 171 13.01 -1.61 4.61
C ASP A 171 13.12 -0.17 4.09
N GLY A 172 12.84 0.77 4.98
CA GLY A 172 12.78 2.20 4.66
C GLY A 172 11.46 2.67 4.04
N ALA A 173 10.48 1.79 3.82
CA ALA A 173 9.16 2.18 3.33
C ALA A 173 8.49 3.20 4.26
N TYR A 174 7.70 4.11 3.68
CA TYR A 174 6.94 5.08 4.45
C TYR A 174 5.62 5.44 3.76
N MET A 175 4.65 5.83 4.57
CA MET A 175 3.40 6.43 4.12
C MET A 175 3.47 7.95 4.28
N GLN A 176 2.80 8.67 3.38
CA GLN A 176 2.73 10.12 3.39
C GLN A 176 1.35 10.57 2.93
N ALA A 177 0.73 11.46 3.69
CA ALA A 177 -0.57 11.99 3.37
C ALA A 177 -0.43 13.23 2.46
N GLY A 178 -0.80 13.10 1.18
CA GLY A 178 -0.88 14.21 0.23
C GLY A 178 0.33 15.15 0.24
N ASP A 179 0.08 16.45 0.40
CA ASP A 179 1.05 17.55 0.39
C ASP A 179 1.84 17.72 1.71
N LYS A 180 1.62 16.86 2.70
CA LYS A 180 2.32 16.95 3.99
C LYS A 180 3.72 16.39 3.87
N SER A 181 4.71 17.06 4.47
CA SER A 181 6.10 16.59 4.52
C SER A 181 6.35 15.43 5.50
N GLU A 182 5.36 15.09 6.32
CA GLU A 182 5.50 14.08 7.37
C GLU A 182 5.50 12.66 6.78
N GLN A 183 6.56 11.92 7.10
CA GLN A 183 6.70 10.52 6.74
C GLN A 183 6.32 9.63 7.92
N ILE A 184 5.33 8.76 7.71
CA ILE A 184 4.90 7.77 8.67
C ILE A 184 5.64 6.47 8.36
N LYS A 185 6.56 6.08 9.23
CA LYS A 185 7.31 4.82 9.12
C LYS A 185 6.65 3.74 9.97
N GLY A 186 6.40 2.58 9.36
CA GLY A 186 5.70 1.45 9.98
C GLY A 186 4.23 1.77 10.26
N LEU A 187 3.74 1.39 11.44
CA LEU A 187 2.34 1.50 11.83
C LEU A 187 1.78 2.94 11.83
N TYR A 188 0.78 3.19 10.98
CA TYR A 188 -0.14 4.32 11.06
C TYR A 188 -1.34 3.98 11.95
N VAL A 189 -1.77 4.94 12.77
CA VAL A 189 -2.89 4.80 13.70
C VAL A 189 -3.82 6.00 13.52
N THR A 190 -5.12 5.74 13.35
CA THR A 190 -6.16 6.77 13.27
C THR A 190 -7.41 6.31 14.00
N GLN A 191 -8.25 7.28 14.37
CA GLN A 191 -9.53 7.03 15.04
C GLN A 191 -10.71 7.44 14.15
N ILE A 192 -11.81 6.73 14.29
CA ILE A 192 -13.12 7.06 13.72
C ILE A 192 -13.97 7.55 14.88
N THR A 193 -14.17 8.86 14.99
CA THR A 193 -14.85 9.51 16.12
C THR A 193 -16.24 9.99 15.75
N GLU A 194 -17.06 10.25 16.75
CA GLU A 194 -18.39 10.80 16.57
C GLU A 194 -18.33 12.31 16.29
N ASP A 195 -19.06 12.77 15.28
CA ASP A 195 -19.34 14.19 15.00
C ASP A 195 -20.84 14.34 14.70
N GLY A 196 -21.61 14.74 15.72
CA GLY A 196 -23.06 14.72 15.66
C GLY A 196 -23.60 13.32 15.34
N ASP A 197 -24.41 13.18 14.30
CA ASP A 197 -24.97 11.90 13.86
C ASP A 197 -24.06 11.10 12.91
N LEU A 198 -22.83 11.59 12.66
CA LEU A 198 -21.86 10.97 11.76
C LEU A 198 -20.71 10.32 12.53
N ALA A 199 -20.10 9.33 11.90
CA ALA A 199 -18.77 8.86 12.26
C ALA A 199 -17.77 9.42 11.26
N VAL A 200 -16.67 9.98 11.76
CA VAL A 200 -15.68 10.71 10.97
C VAL A 200 -14.31 10.13 11.20
N LEU A 201 -13.64 9.74 10.11
CA LEU A 201 -12.23 9.36 10.14
C LEU A 201 -11.38 10.59 10.44
N THR A 202 -10.54 10.51 11.47
CA THR A 202 -9.62 11.60 11.82
C THR A 202 -8.38 11.58 10.93
N GLY A 203 -7.91 12.76 10.53
CA GLY A 203 -6.73 12.89 9.68
C GLY A 203 -7.02 12.74 8.19
N SER A 204 -6.09 12.15 7.46
CA SER A 204 -6.18 11.99 6.00
C SER A 204 -6.74 10.60 5.66
N ASN A 205 -7.46 10.50 4.54
CA ASN A 205 -7.98 9.23 4.02
C ASN A 205 -7.26 8.79 2.73
N GLN A 206 -6.27 9.53 2.25
CA GLN A 206 -5.46 9.19 1.08
C GLN A 206 -3.98 9.30 1.42
N PHE A 207 -3.22 8.27 1.08
CA PHE A 207 -1.78 8.21 1.35
C PHE A 207 -1.03 7.67 0.14
N SER A 208 0.11 8.27 -0.16
CA SER A 208 1.14 7.61 -0.97
C SER A 208 1.99 6.72 -0.08
N VAL A 209 2.33 5.52 -0.57
CA VAL A 209 3.20 4.55 0.11
C VAL A 209 4.41 4.26 -0.76
N SER A 210 5.57 4.66 -0.27
CA SER A 210 6.81 4.72 -1.05
C SER A 210 7.78 3.61 -0.65
N ASP A 211 8.26 2.83 -1.62
CA ASP A 211 9.30 1.81 -1.41
C ASP A 211 10.54 2.10 -2.23
N LYS A 212 11.70 1.71 -1.70
CA LYS A 212 12.96 1.76 -2.44
C LYS A 212 13.02 0.61 -3.41
N VAL A 213 13.34 0.88 -4.67
CA VAL A 213 13.64 -0.18 -5.63
C VAL A 213 14.87 -0.96 -5.17
N ILE A 214 14.87 -2.27 -5.36
CA ILE A 214 16.06 -3.11 -5.14
C ILE A 214 17.11 -2.68 -6.16
N ARG A 215 18.36 -2.56 -5.72
CA ARG A 215 19.48 -2.15 -6.57
C ARG A 215 20.63 -3.15 -6.52
N GLY A 216 21.42 -3.16 -7.59
CA GLY A 216 22.58 -4.03 -7.77
C GLY A 216 23.70 -3.33 -8.54
N GLY A 217 24.84 -4.02 -8.62
CA GLY A 217 25.98 -3.61 -9.42
C GLY A 217 26.52 -4.76 -10.25
N VAL A 218 27.31 -4.43 -11.26
CA VAL A 218 27.97 -5.41 -12.13
C VAL A 218 29.48 -5.25 -12.03
N LYS A 219 30.19 -6.39 -12.08
CA LYS A 219 31.63 -6.46 -12.22
C LYS A 219 31.97 -7.44 -13.34
N ILE A 220 32.85 -7.02 -14.23
CA ILE A 220 33.36 -7.85 -15.32
C ILE A 220 34.86 -8.00 -15.23
N GLN A 221 35.38 -9.06 -15.87
CA GLN A 221 36.80 -9.28 -16.09
C GLN A 221 36.99 -9.65 -17.56
N LYS A 222 37.63 -8.74 -18.31
CA LYS A 222 38.04 -8.97 -19.68
C LYS A 222 39.21 -9.95 -19.70
N ARG A 223 39.15 -10.89 -20.64
CA ARG A 223 40.15 -11.93 -20.85
C ARG A 223 40.46 -12.01 -22.33
N ASP A 224 41.65 -12.51 -22.62
CA ASP A 224 42.03 -12.89 -23.96
C ASP A 224 41.17 -14.08 -24.43
N LEU A 225 40.64 -14.03 -25.66
CA LEU A 225 39.64 -14.97 -26.14
C LEU A 225 40.24 -16.38 -26.37
N GLU A 226 41.45 -16.43 -26.91
CA GLU A 226 42.13 -17.67 -27.27
C GLU A 226 42.71 -18.40 -26.06
N THR A 227 43.33 -17.66 -25.13
CA THR A 227 44.00 -18.24 -23.96
C THR A 227 43.09 -18.33 -22.73
N GLY A 228 42.06 -17.48 -22.64
CA GLY A 228 41.22 -17.34 -21.46
C GLY A 228 41.91 -16.68 -20.25
N ASP A 229 43.15 -16.18 -20.40
CA ASP A 229 43.90 -15.54 -19.31
C ASP A 229 43.51 -14.05 -19.15
N THR A 230 43.83 -13.47 -18.00
CA THR A 230 43.71 -12.03 -17.72
C THR A 230 44.92 -11.26 -18.23
N LYS A 231 45.79 -11.91 -19.01
CA LYS A 231 46.98 -11.32 -19.61
C LYS A 231 46.77 -11.16 -21.11
N PRO A 232 47.04 -9.98 -21.66
CA PRO A 232 46.97 -9.78 -23.10
C PRO A 232 48.10 -10.53 -23.82
N GLN A 233 47.90 -10.81 -25.11
CA GLN A 233 48.93 -11.40 -25.96
C GLN A 233 49.91 -10.34 -26.49
N GLY A 234 51.21 -10.64 -26.44
CA GLY A 234 52.26 -9.76 -26.96
C GLY A 234 52.29 -8.40 -26.25
N SER A 235 52.25 -7.32 -27.04
CA SER A 235 52.23 -5.93 -26.54
C SER A 235 50.82 -5.34 -26.43
N ALA A 236 49.77 -6.14 -26.63
CA ALA A 236 48.40 -5.67 -26.51
C ALA A 236 48.06 -5.34 -25.05
N THR A 237 46.92 -4.67 -24.83
CA THR A 237 46.40 -4.34 -23.49
C THR A 237 44.96 -4.80 -23.34
N LEU A 238 44.54 -5.05 -22.09
CA LEU A 238 43.12 -5.20 -21.74
C LEU A 238 42.56 -3.96 -21.05
N LYS A 239 43.41 -2.95 -20.81
CA LYS A 239 43.06 -1.68 -20.17
C LYS A 239 42.25 -0.79 -21.10
N ASP A 240 41.38 0.03 -20.53
CA ASP A 240 40.57 1.03 -21.22
C ASP A 240 39.58 0.42 -22.25
N THR A 241 39.30 -0.88 -22.19
CA THR A 241 38.20 -1.48 -22.96
C THR A 241 36.89 -0.90 -22.45
N ALA A 242 36.09 -0.31 -23.33
CA ALA A 242 34.83 0.30 -22.96
C ALA A 242 33.68 -0.72 -23.07
N PHE A 243 32.84 -0.74 -22.04
CA PHE A 243 31.62 -1.54 -22.00
C PHE A 243 30.41 -0.67 -21.71
N ASP A 244 29.45 -0.69 -22.63
CA ASP A 244 28.16 -0.04 -22.47
C ASP A 244 27.19 -0.99 -21.76
N ILE A 245 26.59 -0.51 -20.68
CA ILE A 245 25.45 -1.13 -20.01
C ILE A 245 24.19 -0.49 -20.56
N ILE A 246 23.31 -1.31 -21.11
CA ILE A 246 22.09 -0.91 -21.83
C ILE A 246 20.88 -1.42 -21.06
N SER A 247 19.88 -0.56 -20.83
CA SER A 247 18.61 -0.98 -20.22
C SER A 247 17.80 -1.82 -21.22
N LEU A 248 17.32 -2.99 -20.82
CA LEU A 248 16.37 -3.80 -21.61
C LEU A 248 14.96 -3.77 -21.03
N ASN A 249 14.73 -2.96 -20.00
CA ASN A 249 13.47 -2.87 -19.28
C ASN A 249 12.40 -2.13 -20.07
N ASP A 250 11.14 -2.52 -19.89
CA ASP A 250 10.01 -1.82 -20.49
C ASP A 250 9.71 -0.49 -19.77
N ASN A 251 9.79 -0.47 -18.43
CA ASN A 251 9.73 0.77 -17.67
C ASN A 251 11.11 1.44 -17.60
N ALA A 252 11.10 2.76 -17.51
CA ALA A 252 12.33 3.53 -17.36
C ALA A 252 13.05 3.20 -16.04
N VAL A 253 14.37 3.32 -16.05
CA VAL A 253 15.24 3.09 -14.89
C VAL A 253 15.95 4.39 -14.49
N LEU A 254 15.96 4.71 -13.21
CA LEU A 254 16.71 5.85 -12.69
C LEU A 254 18.14 5.41 -12.36
N VAL A 255 19.12 5.98 -13.05
CA VAL A 255 20.55 5.73 -12.81
C VAL A 255 21.26 7.08 -12.72
N GLU A 256 21.95 7.33 -11.60
CA GLU A 256 22.70 8.58 -11.34
C GLU A 256 21.85 9.85 -11.55
N GLY A 257 20.58 9.81 -11.16
CA GLY A 257 19.65 10.95 -11.24
C GLY A 257 19.02 11.19 -12.64
N LYS A 258 19.29 10.31 -13.61
CA LYS A 258 18.68 10.38 -14.95
C LYS A 258 17.84 9.14 -15.23
N LEU A 259 16.67 9.34 -15.83
CA LEU A 259 15.81 8.26 -16.33
C LEU A 259 16.29 7.80 -17.70
N TYR A 260 16.39 6.48 -17.86
CA TYR A 260 16.74 5.81 -19.10
C TYR A 260 15.64 4.87 -19.55
N LYS A 261 15.29 4.94 -20.83
CA LYS A 261 14.30 4.07 -21.48
C LYS A 261 14.94 2.79 -21.99
N LYS A 262 14.09 1.88 -22.48
CA LYS A 262 14.53 0.67 -23.17
C LYS A 262 15.51 0.98 -24.29
N ASN A 263 16.58 0.20 -24.36
CA ASN A 263 17.68 0.27 -25.31
C ASN A 263 18.58 1.52 -25.21
N GLU A 264 18.47 2.32 -24.14
CA GLU A 264 19.43 3.39 -23.88
C GLU A 264 20.62 2.89 -23.07
N VAL A 265 21.81 3.43 -23.38
CA VAL A 265 23.03 3.21 -22.59
C VAL A 265 22.89 3.95 -21.26
N VAL A 266 22.85 3.22 -20.15
CA VAL A 266 22.72 3.77 -18.79
C VAL A 266 24.07 4.13 -18.18
N LYS A 267 25.13 3.42 -18.57
CA LYS A 267 26.50 3.63 -18.07
C LYS A 267 27.51 3.03 -19.03
N THR A 268 28.64 3.69 -19.22
CA THR A 268 29.84 3.10 -19.83
C THR A 268 30.90 2.91 -18.75
N ILE A 269 31.45 1.71 -18.65
CA ILE A 269 32.55 1.37 -17.73
C ILE A 269 33.80 1.01 -18.52
N HIS A 270 34.97 1.29 -17.97
CA HIS A 270 36.26 1.00 -18.61
C HIS A 270 37.06 0.05 -17.75
N THR A 271 37.73 -0.90 -18.38
CA THR A 271 38.62 -1.83 -17.68
C THR A 271 39.88 -1.15 -17.19
N ASP A 272 40.33 -1.54 -15.99
CA ASP A 272 41.64 -1.18 -15.47
C ASP A 272 42.77 -2.01 -16.11
N ILE A 273 44.00 -1.85 -15.61
CA ILE A 273 45.17 -2.57 -16.11
C ILE A 273 45.09 -4.09 -15.92
N GLU A 274 44.26 -4.56 -15.00
CA GLU A 274 44.01 -5.99 -14.76
C GLU A 274 42.84 -6.52 -15.62
N GLY A 275 42.28 -5.68 -16.51
CA GLY A 275 41.14 -6.01 -17.33
C GLY A 275 39.82 -6.00 -16.57
N VAL A 276 39.75 -5.39 -15.39
CA VAL A 276 38.56 -5.40 -14.52
C VAL A 276 37.79 -4.09 -14.65
N ALA A 277 36.47 -4.17 -14.76
CA ALA A 277 35.58 -3.00 -14.68
C ALA A 277 34.40 -3.31 -13.77
N SER A 278 33.94 -2.31 -12.99
CA SER A 278 32.79 -2.48 -12.11
C SER A 278 32.00 -1.19 -11.91
N THR A 279 30.71 -1.34 -11.61
CA THR A 279 29.85 -0.26 -11.09
C THR A 279 29.84 -0.28 -9.55
N SER A 280 29.23 0.73 -8.92
CA SER A 280 28.84 0.58 -7.51
C SER A 280 27.79 -0.53 -7.36
N SER A 281 27.68 -1.08 -6.15
CA SER A 281 26.75 -2.19 -5.84
C SER A 281 25.27 -1.80 -5.85
N ASP A 282 24.96 -0.52 -6.03
CA ASP A 282 23.63 0.06 -6.02
C ASP A 282 23.30 0.89 -7.29
N LEU A 283 24.16 0.82 -8.32
CA LEU A 283 24.00 1.65 -9.51
C LEU A 283 22.72 1.33 -10.28
N LEU A 284 22.44 0.04 -10.48
CA LEU A 284 21.39 -0.43 -11.39
C LEU A 284 20.14 -0.83 -10.59
N PRO A 285 18.96 -0.27 -10.88
CA PRO A 285 17.72 -0.71 -10.27
C PRO A 285 17.29 -2.08 -10.81
N TYR A 286 16.44 -2.77 -10.05
CA TYR A 286 15.91 -4.09 -10.36
C TYR A 286 15.37 -4.16 -11.79
N GLY A 287 15.93 -5.05 -12.61
CA GLY A 287 15.61 -5.05 -14.02
C GLY A 287 16.51 -5.93 -14.86
N LYS A 288 16.26 -5.94 -16.17
CA LYS A 288 17.07 -6.61 -17.18
C LYS A 288 17.98 -5.61 -17.89
N PHE A 289 19.25 -5.94 -18.00
CA PHE A 289 20.26 -5.14 -18.67
C PHE A 289 21.06 -5.98 -19.66
N ARG A 290 21.81 -5.29 -20.52
CA ARG A 290 22.77 -5.89 -21.44
C ARG A 290 24.08 -5.15 -21.35
N ILE A 291 25.19 -5.88 -21.34
CA ILE A 291 26.52 -5.30 -21.48
C ILE A 291 27.09 -5.61 -22.86
N VAL A 292 27.66 -4.61 -23.52
CA VAL A 292 28.25 -4.70 -24.86
C VAL A 292 29.63 -4.05 -24.83
N GLU A 293 30.63 -4.71 -25.41
CA GLU A 293 31.93 -4.09 -25.67
C GLU A 293 31.76 -3.02 -26.76
N SER A 294 31.87 -1.75 -26.37
CA SER A 294 31.64 -0.60 -27.26
C SER A 294 32.94 -0.07 -27.88
N GLU A 295 34.08 -0.28 -27.22
CA GLU A 295 35.40 0.08 -27.72
C GLU A 295 36.43 -0.97 -27.27
N ALA A 296 37.16 -1.56 -28.23
CA ALA A 296 38.22 -2.52 -27.95
C ALA A 296 39.50 -1.82 -27.44
N PRO A 297 40.31 -2.50 -26.62
CA PRO A 297 41.59 -1.96 -26.17
C PRO A 297 42.67 -2.08 -27.27
N ASP A 298 43.80 -1.40 -27.06
CA ASP A 298 44.92 -1.45 -28.01
C ASP A 298 45.43 -2.89 -28.23
N GLY A 299 45.56 -3.27 -29.50
CA GLY A 299 45.96 -4.61 -29.93
C GLY A 299 44.85 -5.67 -30.01
N TYR A 300 43.58 -5.33 -29.75
CA TYR A 300 42.42 -6.22 -29.93
C TYR A 300 41.39 -5.65 -30.90
N LEU A 301 40.61 -6.54 -31.53
CA LEU A 301 39.41 -6.20 -32.30
C LEU A 301 38.17 -6.44 -31.44
N THR A 302 37.09 -5.71 -31.73
CA THR A 302 35.76 -6.02 -31.16
C THR A 302 35.10 -7.23 -31.83
N ASP A 303 35.71 -7.80 -32.89
CA ASP A 303 35.15 -8.93 -33.61
C ASP A 303 35.05 -10.17 -32.71
N GLY A 304 33.88 -10.80 -32.71
CA GLY A 304 33.56 -11.92 -31.82
C GLY A 304 33.07 -11.53 -30.41
N ALA A 305 33.11 -10.25 -30.02
CA ALA A 305 32.51 -9.80 -28.76
C ALA A 305 30.98 -10.01 -28.80
N LYS A 306 30.44 -10.77 -27.84
CA LYS A 306 29.02 -11.06 -27.76
C LYS A 306 28.36 -10.25 -26.65
N PRO A 307 27.22 -9.59 -26.91
CA PRO A 307 26.42 -8.99 -25.86
C PRO A 307 26.02 -10.01 -24.80
N ILE A 308 26.02 -9.60 -23.53
CA ILE A 308 25.60 -10.44 -22.41
C ILE A 308 24.41 -9.78 -21.72
N ASP A 309 23.27 -10.48 -21.67
CA ASP A 309 22.11 -10.07 -20.89
C ASP A 309 22.26 -10.52 -19.43
N PHE A 310 21.84 -9.69 -18.48
CA PHE A 310 21.83 -10.03 -17.05
C PHE A 310 20.63 -9.38 -16.33
N THR A 311 20.36 -9.84 -15.10
CA THR A 311 19.28 -9.39 -14.22
C THR A 311 19.78 -9.25 -12.79
#